data_AF-A0A2V6FB15-F1
#
_entry.id   AF-A0A2V6FB15-F1
#
_cell.length_a   1.000
_cell.length_b   1.000
_cell.length_c   1.000
_cell.angle_alpha   90.00
_cell.angle_beta   90.00
_cell.angle_gamma   90.00
#
_symmetry.space_group_name_H-M   'P 1'
#
loop_
_entity.id
_entity.type
_entity.pdbx_description
1 polymer ?
#
loop_
_entity_poly.entity_id
_entity_poly.type
_entity_poly.pdbx_seq_one_letter_code
_entity_poly.pdbx_strand_id
1 'polypeptide(L)' 'MATIRRFEDIEAWKKGRELRKQIYKHSKRGEFARDFALIGQIRRATISVTSNIAEGFERGGNKEFIQFLSQAKGSCGELF' A
#
# COMPACT_ATOMS: atom_id res chain seq x y z
N MET A 1 -8.91 -2.94 23.84
CA MET A 1 -8.43 -3.07 22.45
C MET A 1 -8.87 -1.83 21.69
N ALA A 2 -8.00 -1.20 20.91
CA ALA A 2 -8.38 -0.04 20.11
C ALA A 2 -9.46 -0.46 19.09
N THR A 3 -10.64 0.17 19.15
CA THR A 3 -11.67 0.00 18.13
C THR A 3 -11.21 0.74 16.88
N ILE A 4 -10.90 0.00 15.81
CA ILE A 4 -10.65 0.57 14.48
C ILE A 4 -12.00 1.09 13.98
N ARG A 5 -12.13 2.41 13.82
CA ARG A 5 -13.37 3.03 13.33
C ARG A 5 -13.25 3.49 11.87
N ARG A 6 -12.02 3.73 11.43
CA ARG A 6 -11.70 4.08 10.04
C ARG A 6 -10.45 3.34 9.61
N PHE A 7 -10.25 3.16 8.31
CA PHE A 7 -9.06 2.48 7.81
C PHE A 7 -7.77 3.23 8.17
N GLU A 8 -7.81 4.55 8.40
CA GLU A 8 -6.65 5.33 8.83
C GLU A 8 -6.18 4.99 10.25
N ASP A 9 -7.02 4.33 11.05
CA ASP A 9 -6.61 3.84 12.37
C ASP A 9 -5.72 2.59 12.26
N ILE A 10 -5.72 1.92 11.10
CA ILE A 10 -4.96 0.68 10.85
C ILE A 10 -3.47 1.00 10.70
N GLU A 11 -2.64 0.44 11.58
CA GLU A 11 -1.18 0.62 11.56
C GLU A 11 -0.54 0.18 10.23
N ALA A 12 -1.01 -0.90 9.63
CA ALA A 12 -0.54 -1.35 8.31
C ALA A 12 -0.80 -0.30 7.21
N TRP A 13 -1.94 0.40 7.26
CA TRP A 13 -2.25 1.47 6.31
C TRP A 13 -1.31 2.67 6.50
N LYS A 14 -1.07 3.07 7.76
CA LYS A 14 -0.13 4.16 8.09
C LYS A 14 1.29 3.85 7.61
N LYS A 15 1.76 2.62 7.82
CA LYS A 15 3.06 2.15 7.31
C LYS A 15 3.12 2.14 5.78
N GLY A 16 2.05 1.68 5.11
CA GLY A 16 1.95 1.75 3.65
C GLY A 16 2.01 3.18 3.10
N ARG A 17 1.37 4.14 3.79
CA ARG A 17 1.46 5.57 3.46
C ARG A 17 2.88 6.12 3.57
N GLU A 18 3.62 5.72 4.61
CA GLU A 18 5.01 6.14 4.79
C GLU A 18 5.90 5.52 3.71
N LEU A 19 5.74 4.23 3.42
CA LEU A 19 6.43 3.54 2.33
C LEU A 19 6.21 4.26 0.99
N ARG A 20 4.96 4.66 0.71
CA ARG A 20 4.60 5.46 -0.48
C ARG A 20 5.40 6.75 -0.56
N LYS A 21 5.49 7.51 0.54
CA LYS A 21 6.25 8.77 0.56
C LYS A 21 7.72 8.52 0.24
N GLN A 22 8.32 7.49 0.83
CA GLN A 22 9.73 7.14 0.59
C GLN A 22 9.97 6.76 -0.87
N ILE A 23 9.14 5.86 -1.42
CA ILE A 23 9.24 5.45 -2.82
C ILE A 23 9.11 6.64 -3.78
N TYR A 24 8.16 7.55 -3.54
CA TYR A 24 8.02 8.76 -4.35
C TYR A 24 9.22 9.73 -4.21
N LYS A 25 9.84 9.80 -3.03
CA LYS A 25 11.04 10.60 -2.78
C LYS A 25 12.26 10.05 -3.52
N HIS A 26 12.45 8.72 -3.50
CA HIS A 26 13.61 8.06 -4.11
C HIS A 26 13.48 7.89 -5.63
N SER A 27 12.27 7.60 -6.13
CA SER A 27 11.99 7.44 -7.57
C SER A 27 12.07 8.73 -8.41
N LYS A 28 12.47 9.85 -7.82
CA LYS A 28 12.68 11.14 -8.52
C LYS A 28 14.16 11.52 -8.61
N ARG A 29 15.08 10.66 -8.19
CA ARG A 29 16.51 10.98 -8.06
C ARG A 29 17.39 9.90 -8.69
N GLY A 30 18.57 10.32 -9.16
CA GLY A 30 19.63 9.41 -9.63
C GLY A 30 19.23 8.54 -10.82
N GLU A 31 19.87 7.38 -10.91
CA GLU A 31 19.61 6.40 -11.98
C GLU A 31 18.20 5.83 -11.90
N PHE A 32 17.63 5.71 -10.70
CA PHE A 32 16.26 5.23 -10.53
C PHE A 32 15.24 6.11 -11.26
N ALA A 33 15.47 7.43 -11.34
CA ALA A 33 14.60 8.35 -12.09
C ALA A 33 14.56 8.11 -13.61
N ARG A 34 15.50 7.32 -14.15
CA ARG A 34 15.61 7.02 -15.59
C ARG A 34 14.92 5.70 -15.96
N ASP A 35 14.62 4.85 -14.99
CA ASP A 35 13.92 3.58 -15.21
C ASP A 35 12.41 3.75 -15.02
N PHE A 36 11.75 4.24 -16.06
CA PHE A 36 10.31 4.52 -16.03
C PHE A 36 9.45 3.28 -15.79
N ALA A 37 9.89 2.10 -16.25
CA ALA A 37 9.19 0.85 -16.05
C ALA A 37 9.19 0.45 -14.57
N LEU A 38 10.38 0.44 -13.96
CA LEU A 38 10.55 0.10 -12.55
C LEU A 38 9.86 1.11 -11.63
N ILE A 39 10.02 2.42 -11.90
CA ILE A 39 9.31 3.48 -11.16
C ILE A 39 7.80 3.23 -11.20
N GLY A 40 7.26 2.96 -12.39
CA GLY A 40 5.84 2.73 -12.58
C GLY A 40 5.35 1.52 -11.79
N GLN A 41 6.07 0.41 -11.85
CA GLN A 41 5.74 -0.81 -11.13
C GLN A 41 5.75 -0.61 -9.61
N ILE A 42 6.85 -0.10 -9.06
CA ILE A 42 7.02 0.09 -7.61
C ILE A 42 5.99 1.10 -7.06
N ARG A 43 5.73 2.21 -7.78
CA ARG A 43 4.70 3.19 -7.36
C ARG A 43 3.30 2.57 -7.35
N ARG A 44 2.93 1.80 -8.37
CA ARG A 44 1.62 1.14 -8.44
C ARG A 44 1.45 0.10 -7.33
N ALA A 45 2.45 -0.75 -7.11
CA ALA A 45 2.46 -1.72 -6.02
C ALA A 45 2.25 -1.03 -4.67
N THR A 46 2.95 0.08 -4.41
CA THR A 46 2.80 0.80 -3.14
C THR A 46 1.44 1.48 -2.96
N ILE A 47 0.86 2.01 -4.04
CA ILE A 47 -0.52 2.53 -4.00
C ILE A 47 -1.50 1.41 -3.66
N SER A 48 -1.35 0.26 -4.33
CA SER A 48 -2.18 -0.93 -4.15
C SER A 48 -2.22 -1.41 -2.70
N VAL A 49 -1.09 -1.37 -1.96
CA VAL A 49 -1.05 -1.71 -0.52
C VAL A 49 -2.07 -0.89 0.27
N THR A 50 -2.03 0.44 0.15
CA THR A 50 -2.92 1.32 0.91
C THR A 50 -4.36 1.30 0.41
N SER A 51 -4.56 1.16 -0.91
CA SER A 51 -5.89 1.12 -1.52
C SER A 51 -6.64 -0.15 -1.13
N ASN A 52 -5.98 -1.32 -1.16
CA ASN A 52 -6.61 -2.57 -0.76
C ASN A 52 -7.02 -2.57 0.72
N ILE A 53 -6.19 -2.02 1.61
CA ILE A 53 -6.55 -1.91 3.03
C ILE A 53 -7.78 -1.01 3.22
N ALA A 54 -7.83 0.14 2.54
CA ALA A 54 -8.97 1.06 2.62
C ALA A 54 -10.23 0.44 2.01
N GLU A 55 -10.13 -0.09 0.80
CA GLU A 55 -11.26 -0.71 0.09
C GLU A 55 -11.84 -1.88 0.88
N GLY A 56 -10.99 -2.80 1.37
CA GLY A 56 -11.45 -3.93 2.16
C GLY A 56 -12.13 -3.51 3.47
N PHE A 57 -11.68 -2.42 4.10
CA PHE A 57 -12.30 -1.88 5.30
C PHE A 57 -13.69 -1.29 5.02
N GLU A 58 -13.83 -0.49 3.95
CA GLU A 58 -15.08 0.17 3.57
C GLU A 58 -16.18 -0.82 3.13
N ARG A 59 -15.82 -2.02 2.69
CA ARG A 59 -16.79 -3.05 2.28
C ARG A 59 -17.51 -3.75 3.43
N GLY A 60 -17.09 -3.53 4.69
CA GLY A 60 -17.83 -3.93 5.90
C GLY A 60 -17.89 -5.44 6.22
N GLY A 61 -17.53 -6.32 5.27
CA GLY A 61 -17.53 -7.77 5.46
C GLY A 61 -16.17 -8.32 5.91
N ASN A 62 -16.13 -9.07 7.01
CA ASN A 62 -14.87 -9.65 7.53
C ASN A 62 -14.13 -10.55 6.52
N LYS A 63 -14.85 -11.41 5.80
CA LYS A 63 -14.24 -12.32 4.82
C LYS A 63 -13.62 -11.55 3.64
N GLU A 64 -14.34 -10.55 3.16
CA GLU A 64 -13.88 -9.70 2.07
C GLU A 64 -12.68 -8.84 2.52
N PHE A 65 -12.74 -8.26 3.72
CA PHE A 65 -11.62 -7.52 4.28
C PHE A 65 -10.34 -8.38 4.36
N ILE A 66 -10.44 -9.64 4.82
CA ILE A 66 -9.30 -10.57 4.85
C ILE A 66 -8.73 -10.80 3.43
N GLN A 67 -9.58 -10.95 2.42
CA GLN A 67 -9.14 -11.11 1.04
C GLN A 67 -8.39 -9.86 0.54
N PHE A 68 -8.90 -8.66 0.82
CA PHE A 68 -8.23 -7.40 0.51
C PHE A 68 -6.90 -7.23 1.26
N LEU A 69 -6.81 -7.64 2.52
CA LEU A 69 -5.54 -7.67 3.26
C LEU A 69 -4.53 -8.64 2.64
N SER A 70 -4.99 -9.78 2.13
CA SER A 70 -4.14 -10.72 1.38
C SER A 70 -3.58 -10.09 0.10
N GLN A 71 -4.42 -9.36 -0.66
CA GLN A 71 -3.99 -8.61 -1.84
C GLN A 71 -2.98 -7.50 -1.48
N ALA A 72 -3.25 -6.75 -0.41
CA ALA A 72 -2.31 -5.74 0.09
C ALA A 72 -0.95 -6.34 0.44
N LYS A 73 -0.94 -7.52 1.09
CA LYS A 73 0.28 -8.28 1.38
C LYS A 73 0.99 -8.75 0.11
N GLY A 74 0.24 -9.18 -0.91
CA GLY A 74 0.76 -9.52 -2.23
C GLY A 74 1.52 -8.36 -2.86
N SER A 75 0.90 -7.17 -2.90
CA SER A 75 1.55 -5.96 -3.42
C SER A 75 2.76 -5.51 -2.60
N CYS A 76 2.81 -5.76 -1.28
CA CYS A 76 4.04 -5.57 -0.51
C CYS A 76 5.16 -6.51 -0.98
N GLY A 77 4.83 -7.74 -1.38
CA GLY A 77 5.79 -8.71 -1.89
C GLY A 77 6.39 -8.35 -3.25
N GLU A 78 5.78 -7.42 -3.99
CA GLU A 78 6.34 -6.86 -5.23
C GLU A 78 7.43 -5.81 -4.97
N LEU A 79 7.59 -5.38 -3.71
CA LEU A 79 8.55 -4.38 -3.25
C LEU A 79 9.73 -5.10 -2.54
N PHE A 80 10.48 -5.91 -3.29
CA PHE A 80 11.67 -6.63 -2.79
C PHE A 80 12.87 -5.69 -2.56
#